data_AF-A0A656GJN5-F1
#
_entry.id   AF-A0A656GJN5-F1
#
_cell.length_a   1.000
_cell.length_b   1.000
_cell.length_c   1.000
_cell.angle_alpha   90.00
_cell.angle_beta   90.00
_cell.angle_gamma   90.00
#
_symmetry.space_group_name_H-M   'P 1'
#
loop_
_entity.id
_entity.type
_entity.pdbx_description
1 polymer ?
#
loop_
_entity_poly.entity_id
_entity_poly.type
_entity_poly.pdbx_seq_one_letter_code
_entity_poly.pdbx_strand_id
1 'polypeptide(L)'
;RRERFLAEMDQVVPWKGLLGLIQPFYPKAGGGRKPYPLETMLRIHLLQNWFSLSDPAMEEALYEITPMRQFARLTLSAPMPEDTTIMNFRHLLERHQLAPAILEVINGYL
;
A
#
# COMPACT_ATOMS: atom_id res chain seq x y z
N ARG A 1 8.69 13.84 13.24
CA ARG A 1 7.21 13.81 13.26
C ARG A 1 6.66 12.70 12.35
N ARG A 2 6.99 12.69 11.05
CA ARG A 2 6.55 11.66 10.10
C ARG A 2 6.97 10.23 10.47
N GLU A 3 8.24 10.00 10.77
CA GLU A 3 8.73 8.65 11.15
C GLU A 3 8.00 8.06 12.35
N ARG A 4 7.78 8.87 13.39
CA ARG A 4 7.02 8.45 14.59
C ARG A 4 5.58 8.06 14.22
N PHE A 5 4.91 8.88 13.41
CA PHE A 5 3.58 8.56 12.91
C PHE A 5 3.57 7.24 12.12
N LEU A 6 4.52 7.03 11.21
CA LEU A 6 4.62 5.78 10.45
C LEU A 6 4.89 4.56 11.34
N ALA A 7 5.73 4.72 12.37
CA ALA A 7 5.99 3.66 13.35
C ALA A 7 4.74 3.32 14.17
N GLU A 8 3.97 4.33 14.61
CA GLU A 8 2.69 4.14 15.29
C GLU A 8 1.67 3.43 14.38
N MET A 9 1.52 3.91 13.14
CA MET A 9 0.64 3.29 12.15
C MET A 9 1.03 1.84 11.83
N ASP A 10 2.32 1.50 11.78
CA ASP A 10 2.77 0.12 11.58
C ASP A 10 2.29 -0.82 12.68
N GLN A 11 2.07 -0.32 13.90
CA GLN A 11 1.57 -1.09 15.04
C GLN A 11 0.04 -1.17 15.08
N VAL A 12 -0.67 -0.09 14.74
CA VAL A 12 -2.13 -0.03 14.94
C VAL A 12 -2.94 -0.50 13.73
N VAL A 13 -2.37 -0.49 12.52
CA VAL A 13 -3.09 -0.96 11.33
C VAL A 13 -3.31 -2.48 11.42
N PRO A 14 -4.55 -2.98 11.22
CA PRO A 14 -4.85 -4.42 11.29
C PRO A 14 -4.40 -5.16 10.02
N TRP A 15 -3.08 -5.23 9.79
CA TRP A 15 -2.48 -5.75 8.56
C TRP A 15 -3.02 -7.12 8.14
N LYS A 16 -3.08 -8.07 9.07
CA LYS A 16 -3.55 -9.43 8.76
C LYS A 16 -4.99 -9.44 8.22
N GLY A 17 -5.88 -8.63 8.81
CA GLY A 17 -7.27 -8.53 8.38
C GLY A 17 -7.39 -7.90 6.99
N LEU A 18 -6.69 -6.79 6.77
CA LEU A 18 -6.69 -6.07 5.49
C LEU A 18 -6.06 -6.91 4.36
N LEU A 19 -4.94 -7.58 4.63
CA LEU A 19 -4.30 -8.46 3.65
C LEU A 19 -5.22 -9.63 3.29
N GLY A 20 -5.85 -10.27 4.28
CA GLY A 20 -6.78 -11.38 4.05
C GLY A 20 -8.00 -10.97 3.21
N LEU A 21 -8.48 -9.74 3.39
CA LEU A 21 -9.59 -9.17 2.62
C LEU A 21 -9.23 -8.95 1.13
N ILE A 22 -8.02 -8.48 0.84
CA ILE A 22 -7.60 -8.11 -0.52
C ILE A 22 -7.00 -9.30 -1.29
N GLN A 23 -6.34 -10.23 -0.59
CA GLN A 23 -5.61 -11.36 -1.16
C GLN A 23 -6.38 -12.18 -2.23
N PRO A 24 -7.68 -12.46 -2.10
CA PRO A 24 -8.43 -13.21 -3.11
C PRO A 24 -8.47 -12.53 -4.49
N PHE A 25 -8.35 -11.21 -4.54
CA PHE A 25 -8.43 -10.40 -5.76
C PHE A 25 -7.05 -10.03 -6.32
N TYR A 26 -5.99 -10.21 -5.52
CA TYR A 26 -4.65 -9.78 -5.89
C TYR A 26 -4.03 -10.70 -6.96
N PRO A 27 -3.37 -10.15 -8.00
CA PRO A 27 -2.77 -10.97 -9.05
C PRO A 27 -1.77 -11.98 -8.48
N LYS A 28 -1.87 -13.23 -8.93
CA LYS A 28 -0.88 -14.27 -8.62
C LYS A 28 0.28 -14.18 -9.61
N ALA A 29 1.48 -14.55 -9.16
CA ALA A 29 2.64 -14.62 -10.05
C ALA A 29 2.36 -15.62 -11.19
N GLY A 30 2.33 -15.12 -12.42
CA GLY A 30 2.27 -15.91 -13.66
C GLY A 30 3.57 -15.77 -14.47
N GLY A 31 3.51 -16.05 -15.77
CA GLY A 31 4.67 -15.96 -16.68
C GLY A 31 5.14 -14.54 -17.06
N GLY A 32 4.51 -13.49 -16.52
CA GLY A 32 4.84 -12.09 -16.79
C GLY A 32 5.64 -11.39 -15.67
N ARG A 33 5.65 -10.06 -15.67
CA ARG A 33 6.24 -9.25 -14.57
C ARG A 33 5.57 -9.67 -13.27
N LYS A 34 6.38 -10.11 -12.30
CA LYS A 34 5.87 -10.49 -10.98
C LYS A 34 5.23 -9.26 -10.34
N PRO A 35 4.01 -9.38 -9.80
CA PRO A 35 3.41 -8.28 -9.05
C PRO A 35 4.25 -8.00 -7.80
N TYR A 36 4.22 -6.76 -7.33
CA TYR A 36 4.80 -6.41 -6.04
C TYR A 36 4.10 -7.19 -4.92
N PRO A 37 4.73 -7.35 -3.74
CA PRO A 37 4.04 -7.92 -2.59
C PRO A 37 2.76 -7.14 -2.28
N LEU A 38 1.66 -7.83 -2.00
CA LEU A 38 0.38 -7.20 -1.65
C LEU A 38 0.54 -6.22 -0.47
N GLU A 39 1.30 -6.62 0.55
CA GLU A 39 1.54 -5.77 1.72
C GLU A 39 2.25 -4.47 1.35
N THR A 40 3.23 -4.51 0.44
CA THR A 40 3.90 -3.32 -0.08
C THR A 40 2.90 -2.39 -0.75
N MET A 41 2.04 -2.90 -1.64
CA MET A 41 1.05 -2.07 -2.33
C MET A 41 -0.01 -1.50 -1.38
N LEU A 42 -0.45 -2.27 -0.38
CA LEU A 42 -1.37 -1.78 0.64
C LEU A 42 -0.75 -0.66 1.47
N ARG A 43 0.52 -0.81 1.88
CA ARG A 43 1.26 0.24 2.61
C ARG A 43 1.39 1.51 1.79
N ILE A 44 1.69 1.40 0.50
CA ILE A 44 1.74 2.55 -0.43
C ILE A 44 0.38 3.23 -0.53
N HIS A 45 -0.70 2.47 -0.67
CA HIS A 45 -2.05 3.03 -0.72
C HIS A 45 -2.43 3.79 0.57
N LEU A 46 -2.06 3.25 1.73
CA LEU A 46 -2.29 3.94 3.01
C LEU A 46 -1.45 5.23 3.11
N LEU A 47 -0.20 5.21 2.64
CA LEU A 47 0.62 6.42 2.55
C LEU A 47 -0.03 7.50 1.66
N GLN A 48 -0.58 7.11 0.51
CA GLN A 48 -1.33 8.04 -0.35
C GLN A 48 -2.48 8.70 0.40
N ASN A 49 -3.26 7.92 1.15
CA ASN A 49 -4.41 8.43 1.91
C ASN A 49 -3.99 9.31 3.09
N TRP A 50 -2.96 8.93 3.85
CA TRP A 50 -2.53 9.70 5.03
C TRP A 50 -1.84 11.03 4.69
N PHE A 51 -1.18 11.09 3.54
CA PHE A 51 -0.43 12.28 3.11
C PHE A 51 -1.08 13.00 1.91
N SER A 52 -2.27 12.57 1.49
CA SER A 52 -3.02 13.11 0.34
C SER A 52 -2.18 13.16 -0.94
N LEU A 53 -1.46 12.08 -1.25
CA LEU A 53 -0.57 11.97 -2.42
C LEU A 53 -1.30 11.34 -3.61
N SER A 54 -1.11 11.94 -4.78
CA SER A 54 -1.50 11.32 -6.06
C SER A 54 -0.58 10.15 -6.43
N ASP A 55 -0.93 9.39 -7.48
CA ASP A 55 -0.09 8.28 -7.96
C ASP A 55 1.34 8.76 -8.33
N PRO A 56 1.53 9.85 -9.10
CA PRO A 56 2.87 10.38 -9.39
C PRO A 56 3.61 10.95 -8.17
N ALA A 57 2.89 11.67 -7.28
CA ALA A 57 3.51 12.24 -6.08
C ALA A 57 3.96 11.14 -5.09
N MET A 58 3.25 10.02 -5.07
CA MET A 58 3.64 8.86 -4.27
C MET A 58 4.88 8.18 -4.83
N GLU A 59 4.98 8.00 -6.16
CA GLU A 59 6.20 7.50 -6.79
C GLU A 59 7.42 8.35 -6.40
N GLU A 60 7.35 9.67 -6.60
CA GLU A 60 8.42 10.61 -6.24
C GLU A 60 8.79 10.50 -4.74
N ALA A 61 7.78 10.44 -3.87
CA ALA A 61 8.00 10.27 -2.43
C ALA A 61 8.67 8.94 -2.06
N LEU A 62 8.44 7.84 -2.79
CA LEU A 62 9.15 6.57 -2.58
C LEU A 62 10.64 6.68 -2.97
N TYR A 63 10.97 7.52 -3.96
CA TYR A 63 12.36 7.79 -4.34
C TYR A 63 13.07 8.68 -3.32
N GLU A 64 12.44 9.77 -2.89
CA GLU A 64 13.10 10.83 -2.11
C GLU A 64 13.00 10.64 -0.59
N ILE A 65 11.90 10.06 -0.10
CA ILE A 65 11.57 10.04 1.34
C ILE A 65 11.83 8.66 1.93
N THR A 66 13.05 8.44 2.40
CA THR A 66 13.51 7.16 2.98
C THR A 66 12.54 6.52 3.98
N PRO A 67 11.94 7.25 4.95
CA PRO A 67 10.96 6.65 5.85
C PRO A 67 9.71 6.07 5.18
N MET A 68 9.20 6.70 4.12
CA MET A 68 8.03 6.20 3.39
C MET A 68 8.36 4.93 2.61
N ARG A 69 9.52 4.92 1.95
CA ARG A 69 10.06 3.73 1.28
C ARG A 69 10.25 2.56 2.25
N GLN A 70 10.83 2.81 3.42
CA GLN A 70 11.02 1.80 4.47
C GLN A 70 9.68 1.30 5.01
N PHE A 71 8.72 2.20 5.25
CA PHE A 71 7.37 1.85 5.68
C PHE A 71 6.67 0.94 4.66
N ALA A 72 6.89 1.15 3.35
CA ALA A 72 6.39 0.31 2.27
C ALA A 72 7.14 -1.03 2.09
N ARG A 73 8.14 -1.33 2.93
CA ARG A 73 9.00 -2.53 2.85
C ARG A 73 9.78 -2.64 1.53
N LEU A 74 10.05 -1.53 0.87
CA LEU A 74 10.88 -1.50 -0.34
C LEU A 74 12.36 -1.44 0.03
N THR A 75 13.16 -2.33 -0.55
CA THR A 75 14.63 -2.34 -0.37
C THR A 75 15.29 -1.35 -1.33
N LEU A 76 16.52 -0.92 -1.01
CA LEU A 76 17.31 -0.04 -1.88
C LEU A 76 17.68 -0.69 -3.22
N SER A 77 17.64 -2.02 -3.31
CA SER A 77 18.03 -2.79 -4.49
C SER A 77 16.85 -3.19 -5.38
N ALA A 78 15.61 -3.02 -4.93
CA ALA A 78 14.43 -3.34 -5.71
C ALA A 78 13.96 -2.14 -6.54
N PRO A 79 13.43 -2.36 -7.76
CA PRO A 79 12.82 -1.28 -8.53
C PRO A 79 11.63 -0.68 -7.76
N MET A 80 11.49 0.64 -7.78
CA MET A 80 10.33 1.30 -7.18
C MET A 80 9.09 1.08 -8.06
N PRO A 81 7.89 0.96 -7.45
CA PRO A 81 6.65 0.97 -8.20
C PRO A 81 6.45 2.32 -8.92
N GLU A 82 6.25 2.26 -10.22
CA GLU A 82 5.85 3.41 -11.05
C GLU A 82 4.41 3.83 -10.70
N ASP A 83 4.04 5.08 -10.99
CA ASP A 83 2.71 5.64 -10.81
C ASP A 83 1.61 4.74 -11.40
N THR A 84 1.82 4.16 -12.58
CA THR A 84 0.90 3.21 -13.22
C THR A 84 0.71 1.93 -12.40
N THR A 85 1.73 1.47 -11.69
CA THR A 85 1.64 0.31 -10.78
C THR A 85 0.78 0.65 -9.56
N ILE A 86 0.93 1.86 -9.03
CA ILE A 86 0.15 2.37 -7.89
C ILE A 86 -1.32 2.55 -8.31
N MET A 87 -1.55 3.18 -9.47
CA MET A 87 -2.86 3.36 -10.10
C MET A 87 -3.59 2.02 -10.28
N ASN A 88 -2.90 0.99 -10.79
CA ASN A 88 -3.49 -0.33 -11.00
C ASN A 88 -3.96 -0.99 -9.70
N PHE A 89 -3.24 -0.78 -8.59
CA PHE A 89 -3.67 -1.27 -7.29
C PHE A 89 -4.93 -0.55 -6.79
N ARG A 90 -4.98 0.78 -6.93
CA ARG A 90 -6.18 1.56 -6.60
C ARG A 90 -7.39 1.10 -7.42
N HIS A 91 -7.23 0.90 -8.73
CA HIS A 91 -8.29 0.37 -9.58
C HIS A 91 -8.73 -1.05 -9.20
N LEU A 92 -7.82 -1.89 -8.70
CA LEU A 92 -8.18 -3.19 -8.14
C LEU A 92 -9.11 -3.04 -6.94
N LEU A 93 -8.79 -2.15 -6.00
CA LEU A 93 -9.64 -1.90 -4.83
C LEU A 93 -11.02 -1.34 -5.22
N GLU A 94 -11.04 -0.40 -6.16
CA GLU A 94 -12.27 0.21 -6.69
C GLU A 94 -13.15 -0.83 -7.40
N ARG A 95 -12.56 -1.63 -8.31
CA ARG A 95 -13.27 -2.66 -9.08
C ARG A 95 -13.96 -3.69 -8.20
N HIS A 96 -13.33 -4.05 -7.09
CA HIS A 96 -13.85 -5.01 -6.13
C HIS A 96 -14.60 -4.37 -4.96
N GLN A 97 -14.82 -3.05 -5.00
CA GLN A 97 -15.55 -2.28 -3.98
C GLN A 97 -15.00 -2.55 -2.56
N LEU A 98 -13.68 -2.60 -2.43
CA LEU A 98 -13.02 -2.98 -1.18
C LEU A 98 -12.91 -1.84 -0.17
N ALA A 99 -13.13 -0.58 -0.58
CA ALA A 99 -12.99 0.57 0.30
C ALA A 99 -13.92 0.52 1.55
N PRO A 100 -15.24 0.22 1.43
CA PRO A 100 -16.10 0.05 2.59
C PRO A 100 -15.64 -1.08 3.52
N ALA A 101 -15.27 -2.24 2.97
CA ALA A 101 -14.81 -3.38 3.75
C ALA A 101 -13.48 -3.12 4.46
N ILE A 102 -12.56 -2.36 3.84
CA ILE A 102 -11.32 -1.88 4.49
C ILE A 102 -11.66 -0.99 5.68
N LEU A 103 -12.60 -0.05 5.52
CA LEU A 103 -13.03 0.84 6.59
C LEU A 103 -13.68 0.07 7.75
N GLU A 104 -14.53 -0.92 7.45
CA GLU A 104 -15.12 -1.81 8.46
C GLU A 104 -14.07 -2.58 9.25
N VAL A 105 -13.07 -3.14 8.56
CA VAL A 105 -11.94 -3.82 9.23
C VAL A 105 -11.17 -2.85 10.12
N ILE A 106 -10.93 -1.60 9.70
CA ILE A 106 -10.24 -0.63 10.56
C ILE A 106 -11.09 -0.28 11.78
N ASN A 107 -12.39 -0.02 11.59
CA ASN A 107 -13.30 0.35 12.66
C ASN A 107 -13.54 -0.79 13.67
N GLY A 108 -13.43 -2.05 13.26
CA GLY A 108 -13.57 -3.20 14.17
C GLY A 108 -12.38 -3.42 15.12
N TYR A 109 -11.28 -2.69 14.94
CA TYR A 109 -10.06 -2.81 15.74
C TYR A 109 -9.80 -1.57 16.63
N LEU A 110 -10.64 -0.54 16.52
CA LEU A 110 -10.64 0.66 17.36
C LEU A 110 -11.71 0.56 18.45
#